data_AF-A0AAN8Q8F9-F1
#
_entry.id   AF-A0AAN8Q8F9-F1
#
_cell.length_a   1.000
_cell.length_b   1.000
_cell.length_c   1.000
_cell.angle_alpha   90.00
_cell.angle_beta   90.00
_cell.angle_gamma   90.00
#
_symmetry.space_group_name_H-M   'P 1'
#
loop_
_entity.id
_entity.type
_entity.pdbx_description
1 polymer ?
#
loop_
_entity_poly.entity_id
_entity_poly.type
_entity_poly.pdbx_seq_one_letter_code
_entity_poly.pdbx_strand_id
1 'polypeptide(L)'
;MSIMDRSRSSVSMYESIYDLYGSYENFSRSFRRTISTELRKARKQKSFQLDRLLDELAKGTALYKVKSASKLLQRTFSLDRKNMILHYDGTQKRFRSAKTDLRISQVREVREGEKDFSKKLNGLDKSLCFAVIVGANHKVIYLMAMRREMRDKWVRGLRYAIQMDKLAEQRNETDKYPFHTSFSR
;
A
#
# COMPACT_ATOMS: atom_id res chain seq x y z
N MET A 1 59.31 -12.30 -44.24
CA MET A 1 58.30 -11.80 -43.28
C MET A 1 57.08 -12.71 -43.38
N SER A 2 56.87 -13.54 -42.35
CA SER A 2 56.06 -14.77 -42.42
C SER A 2 54.56 -14.53 -42.21
N ILE A 3 53.75 -15.19 -43.04
CA ILE A 3 52.27 -15.22 -43.04
C ILE A 3 51.69 -15.83 -41.74
N MET A 4 52.51 -16.43 -40.88
CA MET A 4 52.11 -17.03 -39.60
C MET A 4 51.83 -16.03 -38.47
N ASP A 5 52.15 -14.74 -38.63
CA ASP A 5 51.93 -13.74 -37.58
C ASP A 5 50.49 -13.18 -37.57
N ARG A 6 49.81 -13.20 -38.73
CA ARG A 6 48.43 -12.68 -38.88
C ARG A 6 47.36 -13.57 -38.25
N SER A 7 47.55 -14.89 -38.22
CA SER A 7 46.57 -15.82 -37.64
C SER A 7 46.55 -15.74 -36.11
N ARG A 8 47.71 -15.53 -35.47
CA ARG A 8 47.83 -15.36 -34.01
C ARG A 8 47.19 -14.06 -33.52
N SER A 9 47.33 -12.98 -34.30
CA SER A 9 46.69 -11.68 -34.05
C SER A 9 45.16 -11.75 -34.14
N SER A 10 44.61 -12.49 -35.11
CA SER A 10 43.16 -12.65 -35.25
C SER A 10 42.53 -13.43 -34.10
N VAL A 11 43.16 -14.53 -33.65
CA VAL A 11 42.64 -15.33 -32.53
C VAL A 11 42.66 -14.54 -31.22
N SER A 12 43.75 -13.79 -30.95
CA SER A 12 43.85 -12.89 -29.80
C SER A 12 42.77 -11.78 -29.80
N MET A 13 42.39 -11.28 -30.98
CA MET A 13 41.32 -10.29 -31.10
C MET A 13 39.95 -10.88 -30.74
N TYR A 14 39.64 -12.10 -31.17
CA TYR A 14 38.37 -12.76 -30.81
C TYR A 14 38.30 -13.08 -29.32
N GLU A 15 39.36 -13.61 -28.72
CA GLU A 15 39.43 -13.85 -27.27
C GLU A 15 39.19 -12.56 -26.47
N SER A 16 39.83 -11.45 -26.88
CA SER A 16 39.61 -10.14 -26.27
C SER A 16 38.16 -9.66 -26.36
N ILE A 17 37.49 -9.91 -27.49
CA ILE A 17 36.07 -9.56 -27.67
C ILE A 17 35.20 -10.42 -26.75
N TYR A 18 35.43 -11.74 -26.66
CA TYR A 18 34.66 -12.63 -25.77
C TYR A 18 34.84 -12.29 -24.28
N ASP A 19 36.05 -11.92 -23.87
CA ASP A 19 36.32 -11.45 -22.51
C ASP A 19 35.58 -10.15 -22.20
N LEU A 20 35.52 -9.23 -23.16
CA LEU A 20 34.82 -7.95 -23.03
C LEU A 20 33.29 -8.15 -22.93
N TYR A 21 32.72 -9.06 -23.73
CA TYR A 21 31.32 -9.47 -23.63
C TYR A 21 31.01 -10.19 -22.32
N GLY A 22 31.88 -11.10 -21.88
CA GLY A 22 31.75 -11.78 -20.59
C GLY A 22 31.79 -10.81 -19.42
N SER A 23 32.69 -9.82 -19.46
CA SER A 23 32.78 -8.74 -18.48
C SER A 23 31.49 -7.90 -18.45
N TYR A 24 30.96 -7.52 -19.62
CA TYR A 24 29.69 -6.79 -19.73
C TYR A 24 28.51 -7.58 -19.14
N GLU A 25 28.36 -8.86 -19.47
CA GLU A 25 27.28 -9.71 -18.94
C GLU A 25 27.39 -9.87 -17.42
N ASN A 26 28.60 -10.05 -16.89
CA ASN A 26 28.84 -10.14 -15.46
C ASN A 26 28.53 -8.82 -14.74
N PHE A 27 28.93 -7.68 -15.32
CA PHE A 27 28.56 -6.35 -14.81
C PHE A 27 27.05 -6.15 -14.82
N SER A 28 26.37 -6.46 -15.93
CA SER A 28 24.91 -6.37 -16.08
C SER A 28 24.17 -7.24 -15.04
N ARG A 29 24.61 -8.49 -14.84
CA ARG A 29 24.05 -9.38 -13.80
C ARG A 29 24.30 -8.86 -12.39
N SER A 30 25.51 -8.39 -12.10
CA SER A 30 25.87 -7.80 -10.80
C SER A 30 25.02 -6.57 -10.51
N PHE A 31 24.90 -5.66 -11.48
CA PHE A 31 24.07 -4.46 -11.38
C PHE A 31 22.60 -4.80 -11.12
N ARG A 32 22.00 -5.74 -11.87
CA ARG A 32 20.63 -6.21 -11.64
C ARG A 32 20.44 -6.78 -10.23
N ARG A 33 21.39 -7.56 -9.72
CA ARG A 33 21.36 -8.10 -8.35
C ARG A 33 21.40 -6.97 -7.33
N THR A 34 22.33 -6.03 -7.48
CA THR A 34 22.47 -4.87 -6.58
C THR A 34 21.18 -4.05 -6.53
N ILE A 35 20.60 -3.68 -7.68
CA ILE A 35 19.32 -2.97 -7.74
C ILE A 35 18.20 -3.79 -7.08
N SER A 36 18.12 -5.10 -7.36
CA SER A 36 17.14 -5.98 -6.71
C SER A 36 17.31 -5.99 -5.18
N THR A 37 18.53 -6.04 -4.67
CA THR A 37 18.79 -6.02 -3.22
C THR A 37 18.39 -4.69 -2.58
N GLU A 38 18.72 -3.57 -3.22
CA GLU A 38 18.36 -2.24 -2.70
C GLU A 38 16.84 -2.01 -2.72
N LEU A 39 16.15 -2.45 -3.78
CA LEU A 39 14.68 -2.42 -3.83
C LEU A 39 14.05 -3.28 -2.73
N ARG A 40 14.61 -4.45 -2.40
CA ARG A 40 14.13 -5.28 -1.28
C ARG A 40 14.33 -4.59 0.05
N LYS A 41 15.50 -4.00 0.30
CA LYS A 41 15.79 -3.22 1.52
C LYS A 41 14.81 -2.06 1.66
N ALA A 42 14.61 -1.27 0.60
CA ALA A 42 13.68 -0.15 0.57
C ALA A 42 12.23 -0.58 0.84
N ARG A 43 11.78 -1.68 0.23
CA ARG A 43 10.45 -2.26 0.49
C ARG A 43 10.29 -2.70 1.95
N LYS A 44 11.30 -3.36 2.53
CA LYS A 44 11.28 -3.78 3.93
C LYS A 44 11.20 -2.59 4.88
N GLN A 45 12.01 -1.55 4.63
CA GLN A 45 11.98 -0.32 5.41
C GLN A 45 10.61 0.37 5.31
N LYS A 46 10.05 0.45 4.10
CA LYS A 46 8.72 1.02 3.86
C LYS A 46 7.63 0.23 4.59
N SER A 47 7.65 -1.10 4.52
CA SER A 47 6.73 -1.99 5.24
C SER A 47 6.79 -1.72 6.74
N PHE A 48 7.98 -1.67 7.31
CA PHE A 48 8.18 -1.42 8.74
C PHE A 48 7.63 -0.06 9.19
N GLN A 49 7.84 0.99 8.39
CA GLN A 49 7.26 2.30 8.69
C GLN A 49 5.74 2.29 8.59
N LEU A 50 5.17 1.55 7.65
CA LEU A 50 3.72 1.43 7.50
C LEU A 50 3.10 0.59 8.63
N ASP A 51 3.79 -0.44 9.11
CA ASP A 51 3.34 -1.23 10.26
C ASP A 51 3.29 -0.37 11.53
N ARG A 52 4.32 0.45 11.77
CA ARG A 52 4.32 1.44 12.87
C ARG A 52 3.18 2.45 12.73
N LEU A 53 2.86 2.86 11.50
CA LEU A 53 1.74 3.75 11.24
C LEU A 53 0.41 3.09 11.61
N LEU A 54 0.21 1.79 11.36
CA LEU A 54 -0.99 1.08 11.80
C LEU A 54 -1.09 1.06 13.33
N ASP A 55 0.03 0.88 14.03
CA ASP A 55 0.07 0.94 15.50
C ASP A 55 -0.27 2.35 16.03
N GLU A 56 0.10 3.41 15.31
CA GLU A 56 -0.36 4.78 15.62
C GLU A 56 -1.87 4.93 15.43
N LEU A 57 -2.43 4.42 14.33
CA LEU A 57 -3.88 4.49 14.09
C LEU A 57 -4.69 3.66 15.09
N ALA A 58 -4.11 2.58 15.63
CA ALA A 58 -4.73 1.75 16.65
C ALA A 58 -4.96 2.50 17.98
N LYS A 59 -4.13 3.51 18.29
CA LYS A 59 -4.27 4.35 19.49
C LYS A 59 -5.52 5.23 19.49
N GLY A 60 -6.11 5.43 18.31
CA GLY A 60 -7.26 6.31 18.14
C GLY A 60 -6.89 7.75 17.79
N THR A 61 -7.73 8.41 17.02
CA THR A 61 -7.58 9.81 16.66
C THR A 61 -8.95 10.48 16.60
N ALA A 62 -9.07 11.66 17.19
CA ALA A 62 -10.25 12.50 17.02
C ALA A 62 -10.30 13.05 15.59
N LEU A 63 -11.34 12.68 14.84
CA LEU A 63 -11.64 13.18 13.51
C LEU A 63 -13.08 13.68 13.46
N TYR A 64 -13.40 14.55 12.52
CA TYR A 64 -14.76 14.98 12.27
C TYR A 64 -15.41 14.12 11.18
N LYS A 65 -16.48 13.43 11.53
CA LYS A 65 -17.38 12.81 10.55
C LYS A 65 -18.27 13.88 9.92
N VAL A 66 -18.04 14.13 8.63
CA VAL A 66 -18.73 15.17 7.87
C VAL A 66 -20.11 14.68 7.45
N LYS A 67 -21.17 15.32 7.97
CA LYS A 67 -22.55 15.09 7.51
C LYS A 67 -22.94 16.08 6.42
N SER A 68 -22.57 17.33 6.63
CA SER A 68 -22.61 18.50 5.73
C SER A 68 -21.52 19.48 6.18
N ALA A 69 -21.25 20.53 5.39
CA ALA A 69 -20.27 21.56 5.76
C ALA A 69 -20.53 22.20 7.13
N SER A 70 -21.80 22.40 7.47
CA SER A 70 -22.25 22.94 8.76
C SER A 70 -22.44 21.90 9.87
N LYS A 71 -22.25 20.60 9.58
CA LYS A 71 -22.50 19.52 10.54
C LYS A 71 -21.34 18.53 10.57
N LEU A 72 -20.42 18.82 11.49
CA LEU A 72 -19.24 18.02 11.78
C LEU A 72 -19.45 17.31 13.12
N LEU A 73 -19.33 15.98 13.11
CA LEU A 73 -19.46 15.17 14.32
C LEU A 73 -18.07 14.67 14.74
N GLN A 74 -17.49 15.25 15.79
CA GLN A 74 -16.23 14.76 16.33
C GLN A 74 -16.38 13.34 16.86
N ARG A 75 -15.51 12.45 16.43
CA ARG A 75 -15.51 11.02 16.74
C ARG A 75 -14.07 10.54 16.87
N THR A 76 -13.82 9.63 17.80
CA THR A 76 -12.52 8.95 17.91
C THR A 76 -12.55 7.73 17.00
N PHE A 77 -11.71 7.75 15.95
CA PHE A 77 -11.52 6.63 15.05
C PHE A 77 -10.26 5.86 15.43
N SER A 78 -10.32 4.53 15.47
CA SER A 78 -9.16 3.66 15.68
C SER A 78 -9.17 2.49 14.71
N LEU A 79 -7.99 2.02 14.31
CA LEU A 79 -7.85 0.83 13.46
C LEU A 79 -7.42 -0.36 14.32
N ASP A 80 -8.31 -1.34 14.49
CA ASP A 80 -7.94 -2.64 15.03
C ASP A 80 -7.15 -3.41 13.96
N ARG A 81 -5.83 -3.44 14.15
CA ARG A 81 -4.88 -4.14 13.27
C ARG A 81 -5.06 -5.66 13.30
N LYS A 82 -5.46 -6.23 14.44
CA LYS A 82 -5.55 -7.69 14.60
C LYS A 82 -6.78 -8.23 13.86
N ASN A 83 -7.90 -7.54 13.99
CA ASN A 83 -9.17 -7.97 13.39
C ASN A 83 -9.46 -7.29 12.06
N MET A 84 -8.62 -6.34 11.64
CA MET A 84 -8.81 -5.53 10.43
C MET A 84 -10.17 -4.81 10.44
N ILE A 85 -10.44 -4.08 11.53
CA ILE A 85 -11.68 -3.34 11.75
C ILE A 85 -11.36 -1.86 12.00
N LEU A 86 -11.96 -0.96 11.23
CA LEU A 86 -12.03 0.46 11.54
C LEU A 86 -13.18 0.69 12.52
N HIS A 87 -12.85 1.08 13.75
CA HIS A 87 -13.80 1.45 14.79
C HIS A 87 -13.97 2.96 14.85
N TYR A 88 -15.16 3.41 15.26
CA TYR A 88 -15.35 4.76 15.76
C TYR A 88 -16.38 4.79 16.90
N ASP A 89 -16.41 5.83 17.70
CA ASP A 89 -17.41 5.96 18.75
C ASP A 89 -18.83 6.22 18.16
N GLY A 90 -19.81 5.50 18.70
CA GLY A 90 -21.21 5.70 18.37
C GLY A 90 -21.76 6.97 19.01
N THR A 91 -22.92 7.42 18.53
CA THR A 91 -23.77 8.28 19.37
C THR A 91 -24.64 7.33 20.15
N GLN A 92 -24.60 7.35 21.49
CA GLN A 92 -25.59 6.61 22.27
C GLN A 92 -26.96 7.19 21.93
N LYS A 93 -27.75 6.46 21.12
CA LYS A 93 -29.17 6.75 20.95
C LYS A 93 -29.91 5.89 21.96
N ARG A 94 -30.96 6.45 22.58
CA ARG A 94 -31.70 5.91 23.74
C ARG A 94 -32.01 4.40 23.73
N PHE A 95 -31.98 3.72 22.58
CA PHE A 95 -32.32 2.30 22.46
C PHE A 95 -31.40 1.45 21.57
N ARG A 96 -30.32 1.98 20.98
CA ARG A 96 -29.33 1.18 20.18
C ARG A 96 -27.95 1.83 20.17
N SER A 97 -26.90 1.02 20.39
CA SER A 97 -25.55 1.39 19.98
C SER A 97 -25.49 1.49 18.46
N ALA A 98 -24.88 2.56 17.95
CA ALA A 98 -24.65 2.66 16.50
C ALA A 98 -23.64 1.58 16.10
N LYS A 99 -23.90 0.83 15.01
CA LYS A 99 -22.87 -0.02 14.40
C LYS A 99 -21.74 0.87 13.90
N THR A 100 -20.63 0.87 14.63
CA THR A 100 -19.48 1.72 14.34
C THR A 100 -18.27 0.95 13.83
N ASP A 101 -18.33 -0.37 13.87
CA ASP A 101 -17.31 -1.23 13.28
C ASP A 101 -17.51 -1.35 11.78
N LEU A 102 -16.41 -1.14 11.05
CA LEU A 102 -16.31 -1.31 9.62
C LEU A 102 -15.14 -2.25 9.33
N ARG A 103 -15.42 -3.44 8.77
CA ARG A 103 -14.35 -4.35 8.33
C ARG A 103 -13.58 -3.73 7.17
N ILE A 104 -12.25 -3.84 7.20
CA ILE A 104 -11.38 -3.34 6.12
C ILE A 104 -11.66 -4.04 4.79
N SER A 105 -12.04 -5.33 4.81
CA SER A 105 -12.48 -6.05 3.61
C SER A 105 -13.67 -5.44 2.89
N GLN A 106 -14.47 -4.61 3.59
CA GLN A 106 -15.59 -3.88 2.99
C GLN A 106 -15.18 -2.51 2.41
N VAL A 107 -13.98 -2.04 2.70
CA VAL A 107 -13.48 -0.75 2.20
C VAL A 107 -12.93 -0.93 0.80
N ARG A 108 -13.60 -0.31 -0.18
CA ARG A 108 -13.21 -0.38 -1.58
C ARG A 108 -12.07 0.57 -1.90
N GLU A 109 -12.14 1.78 -1.36
CA GLU A 109 -11.22 2.86 -1.69
C GLU A 109 -11.18 3.90 -0.57
N VAL A 110 -10.02 4.56 -0.45
CA VAL A 110 -9.85 5.78 0.35
C VAL A 110 -9.34 6.90 -0.55
N ARG A 111 -10.10 8.01 -0.63
CA ARG A 111 -9.77 9.19 -1.45
C ARG A 111 -9.35 10.36 -0.59
N GLU A 112 -8.35 11.10 -1.05
CA GLU A 112 -8.06 12.44 -0.51
C GLU A 112 -9.22 13.37 -0.87
N GLY A 113 -9.57 14.31 0.01
CA GLY A 113 -10.68 15.24 -0.20
C GLY A 113 -10.50 16.11 -1.43
N GLU A 114 -9.26 16.48 -1.77
CA GLU A 114 -8.91 17.23 -2.97
C GLU A 114 -9.24 16.48 -4.27
N LYS A 115 -9.25 15.13 -4.22
CA LYS A 115 -9.61 14.24 -5.33
C LYS A 115 -11.07 13.82 -5.29
N ASP A 116 -11.87 14.38 -4.38
CA ASP A 116 -13.28 14.07 -4.22
C ASP A 116 -14.16 15.26 -4.66
N PHE A 117 -15.05 15.00 -5.63
CA PHE A 117 -15.93 15.99 -6.24
C PHE A 117 -17.28 16.13 -5.53
N SER A 118 -17.47 15.47 -4.38
CA SER A 118 -18.72 15.52 -3.65
C SER A 118 -19.03 16.91 -3.11
N LYS A 119 -20.29 17.35 -3.33
CA LYS A 119 -20.83 18.60 -2.76
C LYS A 119 -20.82 18.60 -1.22
N LYS A 120 -20.68 17.45 -0.57
CA LYS A 120 -20.59 17.36 0.90
C LYS A 120 -19.36 18.06 1.49
N LEU A 121 -18.30 18.19 0.69
CA LEU A 121 -17.06 18.85 1.09
C LEU A 121 -17.03 20.33 0.68
N ASN A 122 -18.07 20.84 0.02
CA ASN A 122 -18.12 22.25 -0.36
C ASN A 122 -18.15 23.13 0.89
N GLY A 123 -17.33 24.19 0.91
CA GLY A 123 -17.19 25.07 2.07
C GLY A 123 -16.30 24.51 3.19
N LEU A 124 -15.68 23.34 3.01
CA LEU A 124 -14.64 22.81 3.88
C LEU A 124 -13.28 22.89 3.19
N ASP A 125 -12.21 22.94 3.99
CA ASP A 125 -10.86 22.73 3.48
C ASP A 125 -10.69 21.25 3.07
N LYS A 126 -10.65 21.02 1.75
CA LYS A 126 -10.51 19.68 1.17
C LYS A 126 -9.15 19.04 1.46
N SER A 127 -8.11 19.83 1.76
CA SER A 127 -6.78 19.31 2.13
C SER A 127 -6.79 18.62 3.50
N LEU A 128 -7.77 18.93 4.35
CA LEU A 128 -8.00 18.30 5.65
C LEU A 128 -8.97 17.12 5.56
N CYS A 129 -9.63 16.94 4.41
CA CYS A 129 -10.67 15.95 4.21
C CYS A 129 -10.16 14.68 3.52
N PHE A 130 -10.88 13.59 3.73
CA PHE A 130 -10.76 12.34 2.99
C PHE A 130 -12.08 11.56 3.02
N ALA A 131 -12.24 10.63 2.09
CA ALA A 131 -13.45 9.82 1.94
C ALA A 131 -13.11 8.33 1.99
N VAL A 132 -13.87 7.57 2.77
CA VAL A 132 -13.80 6.10 2.85
C VAL A 132 -15.02 5.51 2.16
N ILE A 133 -14.80 4.77 1.08
CA ILE A 133 -15.86 4.19 0.24
C ILE A 133 -16.06 2.72 0.64
N VAL A 134 -17.29 2.35 0.99
CA VAL A 134 -17.63 1.08 1.65
C VAL A 134 -18.71 0.32 0.89
N GLY A 135 -18.46 -0.98 0.70
CA GLY A 135 -19.44 -1.98 0.27
C GLY A 135 -19.97 -1.78 -1.15
N ALA A 136 -20.87 -2.69 -1.55
CA ALA A 136 -21.48 -2.68 -2.89
C ALA A 136 -22.32 -1.43 -3.17
N ASN A 137 -22.95 -0.87 -2.15
CA ASN A 137 -23.82 0.31 -2.29
C ASN A 137 -23.03 1.63 -2.35
N HIS A 138 -21.70 1.57 -2.50
CA HIS A 138 -20.81 2.74 -2.57
C HIS A 138 -21.07 3.76 -1.44
N LYS A 139 -21.31 3.26 -0.22
CA LYS A 139 -21.54 4.14 0.92
C LYS A 139 -20.26 4.91 1.22
N VAL A 140 -20.32 6.23 1.22
CA VAL A 140 -19.15 7.08 1.49
C VAL A 140 -19.21 7.66 2.90
N ILE A 141 -18.12 7.50 3.66
CA ILE A 141 -17.88 8.16 4.94
C ILE A 141 -16.87 9.28 4.71
N TYR A 142 -17.33 10.52 4.81
CA TYR A 142 -16.46 11.69 4.70
C TYR A 142 -15.91 12.04 6.09
N LEU A 143 -14.60 12.21 6.17
CA LEU A 143 -13.86 12.52 7.39
C LEU A 143 -13.00 13.76 7.16
N MET A 144 -12.82 14.53 8.23
CA MET A 144 -11.95 15.70 8.25
C MET A 144 -11.03 15.61 9.47
N ALA A 145 -9.73 15.81 9.26
CA ALA A 145 -8.73 15.85 10.31
C ALA A 145 -8.46 17.31 10.76
N MET A 146 -7.85 17.48 11.93
CA MET A 146 -7.44 18.80 12.41
C MET A 146 -6.23 19.37 11.65
N ARG A 147 -5.43 18.50 11.01
CA ARG A 147 -4.23 18.87 10.24
C ARG A 147 -4.05 17.97 9.02
N ARG A 148 -3.37 18.48 8.00
CA ARG A 148 -3.12 17.75 6.74
C ARG A 148 -2.26 16.51 6.96
N GLU A 149 -1.27 16.58 7.85
CA GLU A 149 -0.39 15.45 8.16
C GLU A 149 -1.18 14.30 8.79
N MET A 150 -2.16 14.63 9.64
CA MET A 150 -3.06 13.66 10.25
C MET A 150 -4.00 13.04 9.20
N ARG A 151 -4.58 13.86 8.31
CA ARG A 151 -5.35 13.38 7.15
C ARG A 151 -4.52 12.40 6.32
N ASP A 152 -3.30 12.78 5.95
CA ASP A 152 -2.40 11.99 5.12
C ASP A 152 -2.02 10.67 5.81
N LYS A 153 -1.75 10.68 7.12
CA LYS A 153 -1.51 9.47 7.92
C LYS A 153 -2.69 8.50 7.83
N TRP A 154 -3.91 8.97 8.02
CA TRP A 154 -5.12 8.15 7.93
C TRP A 154 -5.33 7.58 6.54
N VAL A 155 -5.19 8.40 5.49
CA VAL A 155 -5.31 7.93 4.09
C VAL A 155 -4.28 6.84 3.79
N ARG A 156 -3.01 7.07 4.15
CA ARG A 156 -1.91 6.12 3.88
C ARG A 156 -2.08 4.83 4.66
N GLY A 157 -2.43 4.92 5.95
CA GLY A 157 -2.61 3.77 6.82
C GLY A 157 -3.80 2.91 6.40
N LEU A 158 -4.96 3.51 6.07
CA LEU A 158 -6.10 2.74 5.58
C LEU A 158 -5.85 2.08 4.22
N ARG A 159 -5.19 2.78 3.27
CA ARG A 159 -4.79 2.16 1.99
C ARG A 159 -3.85 0.97 2.21
N TYR A 160 -2.90 1.09 3.13
CA TYR A 160 -2.00 0.00 3.48
C TYR A 160 -2.74 -1.16 4.14
N ALA A 161 -3.67 -0.89 5.06
CA ALA A 161 -4.51 -1.92 5.67
C ALA A 161 -5.32 -2.70 4.63
N ILE A 162 -5.95 -2.02 3.67
CA ILE A 162 -6.67 -2.67 2.55
C ILE A 162 -5.74 -3.56 1.73
N GLN A 163 -4.51 -3.10 1.46
CA GLN A 163 -3.54 -3.90 0.73
C GLN A 163 -3.11 -5.16 1.51
N MET A 164 -2.91 -5.04 2.82
CA MET A 164 -2.57 -6.17 3.69
C MET A 164 -3.69 -7.20 3.75
N ASP A 165 -4.94 -6.75 3.87
CA ASP A 165 -6.13 -7.62 3.88
C ASP A 165 -6.24 -8.44 2.59
N LYS A 166 -6.11 -7.79 1.43
CA LYS A 166 -6.10 -8.46 0.11
C LYS A 166 -4.96 -9.46 -0.04
N LEU A 167 -3.76 -9.12 0.45
CA LEU A 167 -2.61 -10.02 0.40
C LEU A 167 -2.79 -11.23 1.32
N ALA A 168 -3.46 -11.06 2.47
CA ALA A 168 -3.80 -12.17 3.35
C ALA A 168 -4.85 -13.09 2.69
N GLU A 169 -5.88 -12.53 2.05
CA GLU A 169 -6.87 -13.29 1.28
C GLU A 169 -6.21 -14.12 0.17
N GLN A 170 -5.33 -13.51 -0.64
CA GLN A 170 -4.61 -14.22 -1.72
C GLN A 170 -3.70 -15.34 -1.21
N ARG A 171 -3.04 -15.15 -0.06
CA ARG A 171 -2.23 -16.21 0.56
C ARG A 171 -3.10 -17.39 0.97
N ASN A 172 -4.22 -17.12 1.64
CA ASN A 172 -5.15 -18.15 2.07
C ASN A 172 -5.74 -18.92 0.88
N GLU A 173 -6.00 -18.25 -0.25
CA GLU A 173 -6.44 -18.90 -1.51
C GLU A 173 -5.36 -19.79 -2.12
N THR A 174 -4.10 -19.33 -2.12
CA THR A 174 -2.96 -20.10 -2.62
C THR A 174 -2.71 -21.35 -1.77
N ASP A 175 -2.81 -21.22 -0.44
CA ASP A 175 -2.61 -22.33 0.49
C ASP A 175 -3.74 -23.37 0.42
N LYS A 176 -4.93 -22.98 -0.05
CA LYS A 176 -6.09 -23.88 -0.20
C LYS A 176 -5.94 -24.85 -1.38
N TYR A 177 -5.16 -24.50 -2.40
CA TYR A 177 -4.89 -25.35 -3.57
C TYR A 177 -3.39 -25.34 -3.90
N PRO A 178 -2.55 -26.00 -3.07
CA PRO A 178 -1.16 -26.20 -3.41
C PRO A 178 -1.13 -27.10 -4.64
N PHE A 179 -0.69 -26.59 -5.79
CA PHE A 179 -0.61 -27.38 -7.01
C PHE A 179 0.10 -28.72 -6.72
N HIS A 180 -0.58 -29.84 -7.00
CA HIS A 180 0.07 -31.13 -7.22
C HIS A 180 0.98 -30.96 -8.44
N THR A 181 2.24 -30.61 -8.22
CA THR A 181 3.28 -30.79 -9.24
C THR A 181 3.56 -32.29 -9.33
N SER A 182 2.76 -33.02 -10.11
CA SER A 182 3.19 -34.31 -10.63
C SER A 182 4.31 -34.04 -11.64
N PHE A 183 5.55 -34.15 -11.19
CA PHE A 183 6.67 -34.44 -12.07
C PHE A 183 6.42 -35.82 -12.70
N SER A 184 5.95 -35.83 -13.93
CA SER A 184 6.12 -37.01 -14.78
C SER A 184 7.54 -36.97 -15.34
N ARG A 185 8.27 -38.05 -15.05
CA ARG A 185 9.61 -38.38 -15.57
C ARG A 185 9.66 -38.39 -17.08
#